data_AF-A0A1G5H2U5-F1
#
_entry.id   AF-A0A1G5H2U5-F1
#
_cell.length_a   1.000
_cell.length_b   1.000
_cell.length_c   1.000
_cell.angle_alpha   90.00
_cell.angle_beta   90.00
_cell.angle_gamma   90.00
#
_symmetry.space_group_name_H-M   'P 1'
#
loop_
_entity.id
_entity.type
_entity.pdbx_description
1 polymer ?
#
loop_
_entity_poly.entity_id
_entity_poly.type
_entity_poly.pdbx_seq_one_letter_code
_entity_poly.pdbx_strand_id
1 'polypeptide(L)'
;MKLTLKIWRQKNAADKGQIVDYPIDGVSPDMSFLEMLDVLNEQLINRGEDPVAFDHDCREGICGMCSLFINGEAHGPDRGVTTCQLHMRMFKDGDTIFIEPFRAKAFPVIKDLVVDRSSFDRIQHAGGFISINTSGRTIDANTIPIPKHDADRAFDAATCIGCGACVASCKNSSAMLFVSAKVSQFALLPQGKVEATDRVLNMVNQMDAEGFGNCTNTGACEVECPKGISLENIARMNREYLSASIK
;
A
#
# COMPACT_ATOMS: atom_id res chain seq x y z
N MET A 1 -9.43 16.25 -22.92
CA MET A 1 -10.69 15.93 -22.22
C MET A 1 -10.94 16.97 -21.14
N LYS A 2 -12.21 17.30 -20.96
CA LYS A 2 -12.75 18.13 -19.87
C LYS A 2 -13.19 17.22 -18.75
N LEU A 3 -12.78 17.51 -17.52
CA LEU A 3 -13.10 16.71 -16.34
C LEU A 3 -13.49 17.64 -15.20
N THR A 4 -14.27 17.12 -14.26
CA THR A 4 -14.51 17.77 -12.97
C THR A 4 -13.87 16.93 -11.88
N LEU A 5 -12.83 17.45 -11.24
CA LEU A 5 -12.17 16.75 -10.13
C LEU A 5 -12.82 17.19 -8.82
N LYS A 6 -13.19 16.21 -7.99
CA LYS A 6 -13.73 16.40 -6.66
C LYS A 6 -12.70 15.90 -5.65
N ILE A 7 -11.87 16.81 -5.16
CA ILE A 7 -10.66 16.48 -4.41
C ILE A 7 -10.88 16.78 -2.93
N TRP A 8 -10.54 15.82 -2.08
CA TRP A 8 -10.46 16.04 -0.63
C TRP A 8 -9.34 17.03 -0.31
N ARG A 9 -9.71 18.15 0.29
CA ARG A 9 -8.80 19.16 0.83
C ARG A 9 -8.87 19.16 2.35
N GLN A 10 -7.70 19.14 2.99
CA GLN A 10 -7.56 19.15 4.44
C GLN A 10 -6.21 19.74 4.82
N LYS A 11 -6.19 20.84 5.57
CA LYS A 11 -4.96 21.55 5.89
C LYS A 11 -3.99 20.75 6.76
N ASN A 12 -4.51 20.00 7.75
CA ASN A 12 -3.74 19.08 8.58
C ASN A 12 -4.65 18.07 9.30
N ALA A 13 -4.06 17.14 10.05
CA ALA A 13 -4.77 16.09 10.81
C ALA A 13 -5.83 16.59 11.81
N ALA A 14 -5.70 17.83 12.33
CA ALA A 14 -6.63 18.39 13.31
C ALA A 14 -7.80 19.17 12.67
N ASP A 15 -7.67 19.55 11.40
CA ASP A 15 -8.68 20.30 10.67
C ASP A 15 -9.72 19.35 10.02
N LYS A 16 -10.96 19.81 9.93
CA LYS A 16 -12.00 19.10 9.15
C LYS A 16 -11.70 19.26 7.66
N GLY A 17 -11.59 18.14 6.95
CA GLY A 17 -11.48 18.15 5.49
C GLY A 17 -12.83 18.31 4.79
N GLN A 18 -12.78 18.68 3.52
CA GLN A 18 -13.93 18.87 2.65
C GLN A 18 -13.58 18.51 1.21
N ILE A 19 -14.59 18.14 0.41
CA ILE A 19 -14.42 17.97 -1.03
C ILE A 19 -14.50 19.34 -1.71
N VAL A 20 -13.55 19.63 -2.59
CA VAL A 20 -13.48 20.86 -3.39
C VAL A 20 -13.49 20.50 -4.87
N ASP A 21 -14.22 21.29 -5.66
CA ASP A 21 -14.42 21.07 -7.08
C ASP A 21 -13.39 21.83 -7.91
N TYR A 22 -12.74 21.13 -8.85
CA TYR A 22 -11.78 21.69 -9.80
C TYR A 22 -12.17 21.28 -11.22
N PRO A 23 -12.77 22.18 -12.01
CA PRO A 23 -12.90 21.95 -13.45
C PRO A 23 -11.51 22.02 -14.09
N ILE A 24 -11.18 21.02 -14.90
CA ILE A 24 -9.93 20.98 -15.67
C ILE A 24 -10.24 20.67 -17.14
N ASP A 25 -9.53 21.34 -18.05
CA ASP A 25 -9.64 21.18 -19.50
C ASP A 25 -8.27 20.85 -20.09
N GLY A 26 -8.25 20.34 -21.32
CA GLY A 26 -7.02 20.05 -22.05
C GLY A 26 -6.25 18.83 -21.55
N VAL A 27 -6.85 18.00 -20.69
CA VAL A 27 -6.20 16.76 -20.21
C VAL A 27 -6.05 15.79 -21.38
N SER A 28 -4.85 15.29 -21.65
CA SER A 28 -4.63 14.27 -22.68
C SER A 28 -5.01 12.88 -22.15
N PRO A 29 -5.67 12.01 -22.93
CA PRO A 29 -5.91 10.62 -22.54
C PRO A 29 -4.62 9.82 -22.24
N ASP A 30 -3.49 10.25 -22.81
CA ASP A 30 -2.18 9.61 -22.61
C ASP A 30 -1.45 10.07 -21.35
N MET A 31 -1.94 11.12 -20.68
CA MET A 31 -1.42 11.50 -19.36
C MET A 31 -1.70 10.39 -18.36
N SER A 32 -0.76 10.15 -17.46
CA SER A 32 -1.00 9.49 -16.20
C SER A 32 -1.90 10.34 -15.30
N PHE A 33 -2.50 9.70 -14.30
CA PHE A 33 -3.34 10.37 -13.32
C PHE A 33 -2.57 11.43 -12.53
N LEU A 34 -1.29 11.18 -12.23
CA LEU A 34 -0.44 12.13 -11.52
C LEU A 34 -0.04 13.32 -12.39
N GLU A 35 0.25 13.12 -13.68
CA GLU A 35 0.50 14.24 -14.59
C GLU A 35 -0.72 15.16 -14.71
N MET A 36 -1.94 14.61 -14.68
CA MET A 36 -3.17 15.41 -14.64
C MET A 36 -3.25 16.25 -13.34
N LEU A 37 -2.85 15.68 -12.19
CA LEU A 37 -2.76 16.44 -10.93
C LEU A 37 -1.63 17.47 -10.93
N ASP A 38 -0.52 17.20 -11.61
CA ASP A 38 0.59 18.15 -11.79
C ASP A 38 0.09 19.37 -12.60
N VAL A 39 -0.64 19.14 -13.70
CA VAL A 39 -1.26 20.23 -14.50
C VAL A 39 -2.24 21.04 -13.65
N LEU A 40 -3.07 20.39 -12.81
CA LEU A 40 -3.94 21.10 -11.88
C LEU A 40 -3.13 21.97 -10.92
N ASN A 41 -2.08 21.41 -10.31
CA ASN A 41 -1.24 22.13 -9.36
C ASN A 41 -0.51 23.31 -10.00
N GLU A 42 0.00 23.18 -11.22
CA GLU A 42 0.56 24.30 -11.98
C GLU A 42 -0.46 25.42 -12.18
N GLN A 43 -1.71 25.08 -12.51
CA GLN A 43 -2.79 26.08 -12.65
C GLN A 43 -3.11 26.78 -11.33
N LEU A 44 -3.14 26.04 -10.21
CA LEU A 44 -3.39 26.60 -8.87
C LEU A 44 -2.26 27.57 -8.48
N ILE A 45 -1.01 27.15 -8.66
CA ILE A 45 0.17 27.96 -8.35
C ILE A 45 0.17 29.25 -9.17
N ASN A 46 -0.13 29.19 -10.47
CA ASN A 46 -0.20 30.37 -11.33
C ASN A 46 -1.31 31.35 -10.94
N ARG A 47 -2.36 30.90 -10.24
CA ARG A 47 -3.41 31.75 -9.65
C ARG A 47 -3.08 32.24 -8.23
N GLY A 48 -1.94 31.83 -7.67
CA GLY A 48 -1.57 32.13 -6.28
C GLY A 48 -2.34 31.33 -5.25
N GLU A 49 -2.92 30.18 -5.63
CA GLU A 49 -3.66 29.27 -4.76
C GLU A 49 -2.75 28.15 -4.20
N ASP A 50 -3.14 27.56 -3.07
CA ASP A 50 -2.39 26.45 -2.45
C ASP A 50 -2.58 25.15 -3.26
N PRO A 51 -1.51 24.56 -3.83
CA PRO A 51 -1.59 23.32 -4.59
C PRO A 51 -2.13 22.18 -3.73
N VAL A 52 -2.75 21.19 -4.37
CA VAL A 52 -3.19 19.95 -3.73
C VAL A 52 -1.95 19.14 -3.35
N ALA A 53 -1.82 18.80 -2.06
CA ALA A 53 -0.76 17.91 -1.62
C ALA A 53 -1.12 16.44 -1.90
N PHE A 54 -0.22 15.71 -2.57
CA PHE A 54 -0.28 14.27 -2.76
C PHE A 54 1.14 13.69 -2.81
N ASP A 55 1.31 12.45 -2.34
CA ASP A 55 2.61 11.78 -2.37
C ASP A 55 2.89 11.12 -3.71
N HIS A 56 4.09 11.31 -4.23
CA HIS A 56 4.62 10.56 -5.36
C HIS A 56 6.14 10.50 -5.30
N ASP A 57 6.73 9.53 -5.99
CA ASP A 57 8.19 9.42 -6.15
C ASP A 57 8.53 8.72 -7.48
N CYS A 58 8.64 7.39 -7.51
CA CYS A 58 9.14 6.64 -8.66
C CYS A 58 8.36 6.77 -10.00
N ARG A 59 7.06 7.08 -9.96
CA ARG A 59 6.14 7.14 -11.14
C ARG A 59 6.08 5.90 -12.04
N GLU A 60 6.60 4.76 -11.60
CA GLU A 60 6.59 3.47 -12.33
C GLU A 60 5.92 2.33 -11.54
N GLY A 61 5.28 2.69 -10.43
CA GLY A 61 4.47 1.78 -9.61
C GLY A 61 5.27 0.82 -8.72
N ILE A 62 6.45 1.21 -8.25
CA ILE A 62 7.30 0.36 -7.40
C ILE A 62 7.49 0.88 -5.96
N CYS A 63 7.49 2.20 -5.72
CA CYS A 63 7.73 2.74 -4.38
C CYS A 63 6.51 2.67 -3.45
N GLY A 64 5.29 2.55 -4.00
CA GLY A 64 4.05 2.52 -3.22
C GLY A 64 3.63 3.86 -2.61
N MET A 65 4.14 5.00 -3.08
CA MET A 65 3.81 6.31 -2.49
C MET A 65 2.47 6.90 -2.94
N CYS A 66 2.08 6.73 -4.20
CA CYS A 66 0.90 7.39 -4.80
C CYS A 66 -0.46 6.80 -4.36
N SER A 67 -0.76 6.94 -3.07
CA SER A 67 -1.85 6.27 -2.35
C SER A 67 -3.16 7.07 -2.42
N LEU A 68 -3.84 7.01 -3.57
CA LEU A 68 -5.10 7.73 -3.81
C LEU A 68 -6.29 6.77 -3.90
N PHE A 69 -7.41 7.16 -3.31
CA PHE A 69 -8.70 6.50 -3.43
C PHE A 69 -9.53 7.24 -4.47
N ILE A 70 -9.73 6.62 -5.62
CA ILE A 70 -10.26 7.28 -6.82
C ILE A 70 -11.58 6.62 -7.18
N ASN A 71 -12.67 7.40 -7.20
CA ASN A 71 -14.03 6.90 -7.46
C ASN A 71 -14.46 5.69 -6.60
N GLY A 72 -13.99 5.63 -5.35
CA GLY A 72 -14.33 4.54 -4.44
C GLY A 72 -13.40 3.32 -4.50
N GLU A 73 -12.31 3.40 -5.27
CA GLU A 73 -11.37 2.29 -5.49
C GLU A 73 -9.93 2.72 -5.20
N ALA A 74 -9.17 1.87 -4.50
CA ALA A 74 -7.77 2.18 -4.20
C ALA A 74 -6.92 2.08 -5.47
N HIS A 75 -6.14 3.13 -5.76
CA HIS A 75 -5.43 3.32 -7.04
C HIS A 75 -6.32 3.50 -8.29
N GLY A 76 -7.65 3.52 -8.13
CA GLY A 76 -8.62 3.76 -9.19
C GLY A 76 -9.11 2.51 -9.90
N PRO A 77 -9.79 2.68 -11.05
CA PRO A 77 -10.61 1.62 -11.66
C PRO A 77 -9.81 0.58 -12.45
N ASP A 78 -8.51 0.80 -12.66
CA ASP A 78 -7.65 -0.14 -13.38
C ASP A 78 -7.04 -1.18 -12.42
N ARG A 79 -6.69 -2.37 -12.92
CA ARG A 79 -6.29 -3.51 -12.09
C ARG A 79 -4.83 -3.86 -12.26
N GLY A 80 -4.18 -4.22 -11.15
CA GLY A 80 -2.76 -4.58 -11.16
C GLY A 80 -1.83 -3.37 -11.38
N VAL A 81 -2.32 -2.16 -11.12
CA VAL A 81 -1.58 -0.91 -11.31
C VAL A 81 -1.72 0.00 -10.10
N THR A 82 -0.71 0.84 -9.91
CA THR A 82 -0.79 1.94 -8.92
C THR A 82 -1.30 3.21 -9.59
N THR A 83 -1.70 4.21 -8.79
CA THR A 83 -2.21 5.50 -9.30
C THR A 83 -1.29 6.17 -10.34
N CYS A 84 0.03 6.09 -10.19
CA CYS A 84 0.94 6.70 -11.16
C CYS A 84 0.97 5.99 -12.52
N GLN A 85 0.49 4.75 -12.57
CA GLN A 85 0.34 3.97 -13.80
C GLN A 85 -1.09 4.03 -14.34
N LEU A 86 -2.06 4.55 -13.58
CA LEU A 86 -3.40 4.82 -14.06
C LEU A 86 -3.33 5.95 -15.09
N HIS A 87 -3.89 5.72 -16.27
CA HIS A 87 -3.91 6.71 -17.35
C HIS A 87 -5.30 7.33 -17.52
N MET A 88 -5.33 8.56 -17.99
CA MET A 88 -6.57 9.33 -18.15
C MET A 88 -7.53 8.74 -19.19
N ARG A 89 -7.04 7.91 -20.12
CA ARG A 89 -7.87 7.09 -21.03
C ARG A 89 -8.82 6.11 -20.34
N MET A 90 -8.65 5.85 -19.04
CA MET A 90 -9.61 5.08 -18.24
C MET A 90 -10.89 5.86 -17.90
N PHE A 91 -10.89 7.17 -18.15
CA PHE A 91 -12.01 8.08 -17.92
C PHE A 91 -12.54 8.64 -19.25
N LYS A 92 -13.75 9.21 -19.21
CA LYS A 92 -14.41 9.81 -20.38
C LYS A 92 -14.43 11.33 -20.28
N ASP A 93 -14.53 11.98 -21.44
CA ASP A 93 -14.76 13.42 -21.50
C ASP A 93 -16.09 13.77 -20.80
N GLY A 94 -16.04 14.77 -19.92
CA GLY A 94 -17.16 15.20 -19.08
C GLY A 94 -17.28 14.47 -17.74
N ASP A 95 -16.42 13.47 -17.45
CA ASP A 95 -16.51 12.72 -16.21
C ASP A 95 -16.22 13.58 -14.98
N THR A 96 -16.86 13.20 -13.86
CA THR A 96 -16.53 13.68 -12.52
C THR A 96 -15.71 12.62 -11.79
N ILE A 97 -14.54 12.99 -11.29
CA ILE A 97 -13.61 12.08 -10.63
C ILE A 97 -13.46 12.50 -9.17
N PHE A 98 -13.84 11.62 -8.24
CA PHE A 98 -13.61 11.80 -6.81
C PHE A 98 -12.22 11.29 -6.43
N ILE A 99 -11.49 12.10 -5.68
CA ILE A 99 -10.11 11.82 -5.27
C ILE A 99 -9.99 12.07 -3.77
N GLU A 100 -9.70 11.00 -3.03
CA GLU A 100 -9.62 11.01 -1.58
C GLU A 100 -8.31 10.36 -1.08
N PRO A 101 -7.83 10.71 0.12
CA PRO A 101 -6.73 9.97 0.75
C PRO A 101 -7.17 8.56 1.13
N PHE A 102 -6.20 7.66 1.33
CA PHE A 102 -6.48 6.39 2.01
C PHE A 102 -6.92 6.64 3.45
N ARG A 103 -8.15 6.22 3.79
CA ARG A 103 -8.71 6.42 5.14
C ARG A 103 -8.52 5.19 6.00
N ALA A 104 -7.71 5.31 7.04
CA ALA A 104 -7.66 4.36 8.14
C ALA A 104 -7.21 5.09 9.42
N LYS A 105 -7.59 4.57 10.60
CA LYS A 105 -7.10 5.13 11.87
C LYS A 105 -5.57 5.12 11.94
N ALA A 106 -4.96 4.05 11.45
CA ALA A 106 -3.52 3.87 11.38
C ALA A 106 -2.85 4.61 10.20
N PHE A 107 -3.64 5.26 9.32
CA PHE A 107 -3.19 6.13 8.23
C PHE A 107 -3.80 7.54 8.35
N PRO A 108 -3.43 8.31 9.39
CA PRO A 108 -3.96 9.66 9.56
C PRO A 108 -3.53 10.57 8.39
N VAL A 109 -4.45 11.44 7.95
CA VAL A 109 -4.18 12.43 6.91
C VAL A 109 -3.21 13.48 7.44
N ILE A 110 -2.11 13.71 6.72
CA ILE A 110 -1.13 14.75 7.01
C ILE A 110 -1.58 16.07 6.39
N LYS A 111 -1.90 16.09 5.09
CA LYS A 111 -2.45 17.23 4.34
C LYS A 111 -3.08 16.73 3.05
N ASP A 112 -4.29 17.19 2.73
CA ASP A 112 -5.04 16.85 1.52
C ASP A 112 -5.07 15.32 1.28
N LEU A 113 -4.31 14.82 0.31
CA LEU A 113 -4.26 13.42 -0.09
C LEU A 113 -3.07 12.64 0.53
N VAL A 114 -2.20 13.32 1.28
CA VAL A 114 -1.02 12.75 1.95
C VAL A 114 -1.43 12.10 3.26
N VAL A 115 -0.95 10.87 3.52
CA VAL A 115 -1.25 10.09 4.73
C VAL A 115 0.02 9.56 5.37
N ASP A 116 0.05 9.49 6.69
CA ASP A 116 1.14 8.86 7.43
C ASP A 116 1.00 7.33 7.38
N ARG A 117 1.97 6.63 6.79
CA ARG A 117 2.01 5.16 6.73
C ARG A 117 3.12 4.54 7.57
N SER A 118 3.72 5.30 8.48
CA SER A 118 4.82 4.84 9.36
C SER A 118 4.44 3.64 10.26
N SER A 119 3.15 3.36 10.41
CA SER A 119 2.64 2.15 11.05
C SER A 119 3.15 0.87 10.36
N PHE A 120 3.31 0.88 9.03
CA PHE A 120 3.89 -0.23 8.28
C PHE A 120 5.38 -0.42 8.58
N ASP A 121 6.14 0.66 8.76
CA ASP A 121 7.56 0.57 9.11
C ASP A 121 7.74 -0.05 10.49
N ARG A 122 6.92 0.35 11.47
CA ARG A 122 6.94 -0.23 12.83
C ARG A 122 6.60 -1.71 12.81
N ILE A 123 5.60 -2.13 12.03
CA ILE A 123 5.29 -3.55 11.81
C ILE A 123 6.49 -4.29 11.20
N GLN A 124 7.11 -3.73 10.17
CA GLN A 124 8.27 -4.35 9.52
C GLN A 124 9.43 -4.51 10.51
N HIS A 125 9.73 -3.49 11.32
CA HIS A 125 10.78 -3.55 12.34
C HIS A 125 10.50 -4.54 13.47
N ALA A 126 9.23 -4.85 13.77
CA ALA A 126 8.86 -5.78 14.84
C ALA A 126 9.29 -7.23 14.57
N GLY A 127 9.48 -7.64 13.31
CA GLY A 127 9.88 -9.01 12.99
C GLY A 127 10.20 -9.33 11.53
N GLY A 128 10.05 -8.37 10.61
CA GLY A 128 10.27 -8.52 9.17
C GLY A 128 11.75 -8.56 8.78
N PHE A 129 12.57 -9.30 9.51
CA PHE A 129 14.00 -9.45 9.28
C PHE A 129 14.45 -10.91 9.48
N ILE A 130 15.70 -11.16 9.11
CA ILE A 130 16.46 -12.38 9.41
C ILE A 130 17.76 -11.98 10.11
N SER A 131 18.15 -12.72 11.13
CA SER A 131 19.42 -12.52 11.81
C SER A 131 20.52 -13.27 11.08
N ILE A 132 21.66 -12.63 10.86
CA ILE A 132 22.83 -13.27 10.26
C ILE A 132 24.06 -13.07 11.12
N ASN A 133 24.81 -14.14 11.33
CA ASN A 133 26.10 -14.07 12.02
C ASN A 133 27.17 -13.56 11.05
N THR A 134 27.71 -12.37 11.32
CA THR A 134 28.75 -11.73 10.50
C THR A 134 30.17 -11.93 11.05
N SER A 135 30.35 -12.67 12.15
CA SER A 135 31.63 -12.84 12.86
C SER A 135 32.58 -13.85 12.21
N GLY A 136 32.76 -13.78 10.89
CA GLY A 136 33.80 -14.54 10.16
C GLY A 136 33.42 -15.97 9.76
N ARG A 137 32.16 -16.38 9.93
CA ARG A 137 31.60 -17.65 9.43
C ARG A 137 30.46 -17.43 8.42
N THR A 138 30.56 -16.37 7.64
CA THR A 138 29.61 -16.09 6.55
C THR A 138 29.71 -17.19 5.50
N ILE A 139 28.58 -17.77 5.14
CA ILE A 139 28.48 -18.77 4.07
C ILE A 139 28.16 -18.08 2.73
N ASP A 140 28.51 -18.70 1.61
CA ASP A 140 28.09 -18.23 0.29
C ASP A 140 26.56 -18.29 0.19
N ALA A 141 25.94 -17.28 -0.44
CA ALA A 141 24.48 -17.18 -0.55
C ALA A 141 23.85 -18.40 -1.26
N ASN A 142 24.61 -19.08 -2.12
CA ASN A 142 24.15 -20.26 -2.87
C ASN A 142 24.37 -21.59 -2.13
N THR A 143 24.89 -21.55 -0.90
CA THR A 143 25.21 -22.77 -0.12
C THR A 143 23.96 -23.52 0.32
N ILE A 144 22.86 -22.81 0.56
CA ILE A 144 21.60 -23.41 1.02
C ILE A 144 20.67 -23.57 -0.20
N PRO A 145 20.44 -24.80 -0.69
CA PRO A 145 19.52 -25.01 -1.79
C PRO A 145 18.09 -24.67 -1.35
N ILE A 146 17.37 -23.96 -2.21
CA ILE A 146 15.97 -23.58 -1.98
C ILE A 146 15.14 -24.19 -3.11
N PRO A 147 14.07 -24.95 -2.82
CA PRO A 147 13.16 -25.42 -3.86
C PRO A 147 12.60 -24.24 -4.66
N LYS A 148 12.57 -24.36 -6.00
CA LYS A 148 12.10 -23.27 -6.89
C LYS A 148 10.72 -22.74 -6.50
N HIS A 149 9.78 -23.62 -6.17
CA HIS A 149 8.43 -23.23 -5.75
C HIS A 149 8.39 -22.47 -4.42
N ASP A 150 9.36 -22.66 -3.53
CA ASP A 150 9.45 -21.92 -2.28
C ASP A 150 10.09 -20.54 -2.52
N ALA A 151 11.13 -20.49 -3.36
CA ALA A 151 11.74 -19.23 -3.79
C ALA A 151 10.73 -18.33 -4.53
N ASP A 152 9.94 -18.89 -5.44
CA ASP A 152 8.93 -18.14 -6.21
C ASP A 152 7.85 -17.58 -5.30
N ARG A 153 7.24 -18.42 -4.45
CA ARG A 153 6.19 -17.97 -3.54
C ARG A 153 6.70 -16.98 -2.49
N ALA A 154 7.96 -17.11 -2.05
CA ALA A 154 8.60 -16.13 -1.18
C ALA A 154 8.80 -14.80 -1.92
N PHE A 155 9.24 -14.85 -3.18
CA PHE A 155 9.42 -13.67 -4.01
C PHE A 155 8.09 -12.98 -4.32
N ASP A 156 7.04 -13.73 -4.68
CA ASP A 156 5.69 -13.22 -4.91
C ASP A 156 5.20 -12.44 -3.68
N ALA A 157 5.36 -12.98 -2.48
CA ALA A 157 5.04 -12.29 -1.24
C ALA A 157 5.95 -11.05 -1.00
N ALA A 158 7.23 -11.14 -1.36
CA ALA A 158 8.20 -10.06 -1.24
C ALA A 158 7.91 -8.86 -2.15
N THR A 159 7.18 -9.06 -3.25
CA THR A 159 6.79 -7.97 -4.17
C THR A 159 5.88 -6.91 -3.53
N CYS A 160 5.37 -7.15 -2.32
CA CYS A 160 4.58 -6.18 -1.57
C CYS A 160 5.36 -4.87 -1.36
N ILE A 161 4.90 -3.80 -2.00
CA ILE A 161 5.49 -2.45 -1.98
C ILE A 161 4.98 -1.55 -0.83
N GLY A 162 4.18 -2.09 0.10
CA GLY A 162 3.67 -1.32 1.24
C GLY A 162 2.75 -0.15 0.88
N CYS A 163 2.09 -0.16 -0.29
CA CYS A 163 1.25 0.98 -0.73
C CYS A 163 0.03 1.24 0.16
N GLY A 164 -0.46 0.25 0.90
CA GLY A 164 -1.61 0.42 1.80
C GLY A 164 -2.98 0.28 1.14
N ALA A 165 -3.06 -0.02 -0.17
CA ALA A 165 -4.34 -0.26 -0.87
C ALA A 165 -5.18 -1.35 -0.18
N CYS A 166 -4.53 -2.41 0.29
CA CYS A 166 -5.18 -3.49 1.04
C CYS A 166 -5.91 -3.02 2.30
N VAL A 167 -5.40 -1.98 2.97
CA VAL A 167 -6.02 -1.38 4.16
C VAL A 167 -7.16 -0.46 3.73
N ALA A 168 -6.93 0.40 2.74
CA ALA A 168 -7.91 1.37 2.26
C ALA A 168 -9.19 0.69 1.72
N SER A 169 -9.04 -0.44 1.04
CA SER A 169 -10.15 -1.21 0.47
C SER A 169 -10.81 -2.17 1.46
N CYS A 170 -10.18 -2.45 2.60
CA CYS A 170 -10.75 -3.33 3.61
C CYS A 170 -11.78 -2.57 4.44
N LYS A 171 -13.01 -3.09 4.55
CA LYS A 171 -14.05 -2.52 5.41
C LYS A 171 -13.66 -2.37 6.90
N ASN A 172 -12.69 -3.17 7.35
CA ASN A 172 -12.16 -3.13 8.72
C ASN A 172 -10.83 -2.36 8.80
N SER A 173 -10.33 -1.81 7.68
CA SER A 173 -8.97 -1.26 7.57
C SER A 173 -7.92 -2.23 8.12
N SER A 174 -7.99 -3.49 7.72
CA SER A 174 -7.07 -4.53 8.19
C SER A 174 -5.76 -4.50 7.41
N ALA A 175 -4.62 -4.53 8.11
CA ALA A 175 -3.30 -4.67 7.49
C ALA A 175 -2.89 -6.15 7.30
N MET A 176 -3.79 -7.11 7.55
CA MET A 176 -3.47 -8.54 7.52
C MET A 176 -2.83 -9.01 6.21
N LEU A 177 -3.22 -8.47 5.05
CA LEU A 177 -2.57 -8.84 3.78
C LEU A 177 -1.11 -8.37 3.75
N PHE A 178 -0.83 -7.13 4.15
CA PHE A 178 0.53 -6.60 4.26
C PHE A 178 1.38 -7.41 5.24
N VAL A 179 0.90 -7.60 6.47
CA VAL A 179 1.61 -8.38 7.50
C VAL A 179 1.89 -9.79 7.00
N SER A 180 0.89 -10.44 6.41
CA SER A 180 1.00 -11.81 5.94
C SER A 180 1.97 -11.97 4.78
N ALA A 181 2.06 -10.98 3.87
CA ALA A 181 3.03 -10.98 2.79
C ALA A 181 4.46 -10.89 3.34
N LYS A 182 4.69 -9.99 4.31
CA LYS A 182 6.02 -9.83 4.94
C LYS A 182 6.41 -11.04 5.79
N VAL A 183 5.47 -11.68 6.49
CA VAL A 183 5.72 -12.97 7.16
C VAL A 183 6.04 -14.06 6.13
N SER A 184 5.24 -14.17 5.07
CA SER A 184 5.37 -15.24 4.06
C SER A 184 6.63 -15.14 3.20
N GLN A 185 7.10 -13.92 2.95
CA GLN A 185 8.40 -13.63 2.31
C GLN A 185 9.55 -14.38 3.00
N PHE A 186 9.49 -14.56 4.32
CA PHE A 186 10.53 -15.26 5.08
C PHE A 186 10.15 -16.69 5.47
N ALA A 187 8.87 -16.96 5.73
CA ALA A 187 8.40 -18.25 6.26
C ALA A 187 8.73 -19.44 5.34
N LEU A 188 8.85 -19.20 4.04
CA LEU A 188 9.22 -20.21 3.04
C LEU A 188 10.72 -20.44 2.90
N LEU A 189 11.55 -19.53 3.42
CA LEU A 189 12.99 -19.57 3.25
C LEU A 189 13.65 -20.21 4.47
N PRO A 190 14.71 -21.03 4.30
CA PRO A 190 15.45 -21.62 5.42
C PRO A 190 15.97 -20.57 6.42
N GLN A 191 16.42 -19.42 5.92
CA GLN A 191 16.94 -18.32 6.72
C GLN A 191 15.87 -17.69 7.62
N GLY A 192 14.60 -17.71 7.20
CA GLY A 192 13.49 -17.16 7.98
C GLY A 192 13.00 -18.08 9.09
N LYS A 193 13.48 -19.32 9.20
CA LYS A 193 12.99 -20.29 10.18
C LYS A 193 13.38 -19.97 11.62
N VAL A 194 14.52 -19.29 11.82
CA VAL A 194 15.05 -18.98 13.15
C VAL A 194 14.09 -18.07 13.92
N GLU A 195 13.67 -16.96 13.32
CA GLU A 195 12.75 -16.01 13.95
C GLU A 195 11.28 -16.31 13.64
N ALA A 196 10.92 -17.47 13.09
CA ALA A 196 9.55 -17.71 12.59
C ALA A 196 8.47 -17.46 13.67
N THR A 197 8.69 -17.99 14.88
CA THR A 197 7.77 -17.81 16.02
C THR A 197 7.71 -16.36 16.48
N ASP A 198 8.85 -15.73 16.75
CA ASP A 198 8.89 -14.35 17.23
C ASP A 198 8.39 -13.35 16.17
N ARG A 199 8.74 -13.56 14.90
CA ARG A 199 8.30 -12.73 13.76
C ARG A 199 6.79 -12.63 13.70
N VAL A 200 6.09 -13.76 13.64
CA VAL A 200 4.64 -13.75 13.44
C VAL A 200 3.92 -13.17 14.66
N LEU A 201 4.36 -13.50 15.87
CA LEU A 201 3.78 -12.96 17.10
C LEU A 201 4.00 -11.45 17.20
N ASN A 202 5.25 -10.98 17.02
CA ASN A 202 5.59 -9.57 17.15
C ASN A 202 4.92 -8.72 16.07
N MET A 203 4.91 -9.17 14.82
CA MET A 203 4.32 -8.38 13.72
C MET A 203 2.79 -8.30 13.84
N VAL A 204 2.11 -9.37 14.27
CA VAL A 204 0.66 -9.34 14.52
C VAL A 204 0.34 -8.46 15.73
N ASN A 205 1.08 -8.60 16.83
CA ASN A 205 0.90 -7.75 18.02
C ASN A 205 1.15 -6.27 17.70
N GLN A 206 2.17 -5.96 16.89
CA GLN A 206 2.43 -4.58 16.45
C GLN A 206 1.29 -4.07 15.56
N MET A 207 0.78 -4.87 14.63
CA MET A 207 -0.38 -4.50 13.81
C MET A 207 -1.60 -4.13 14.67
N ASP A 208 -1.89 -4.92 15.71
CA ASP A 208 -2.98 -4.64 16.64
C ASP A 208 -2.73 -3.35 17.44
N ALA A 209 -1.48 -3.10 17.84
CA ALA A 209 -1.08 -1.88 18.55
C ALA A 209 -1.23 -0.60 17.70
N GLU A 210 -1.03 -0.69 16.38
CA GLU A 210 -1.30 0.40 15.43
C GLU A 210 -2.80 0.70 15.27
N GLY A 211 -3.67 -0.21 15.72
CA GLY A 211 -5.12 -0.07 15.64
C GLY A 211 -5.71 -0.42 14.28
N PHE A 212 -5.05 -1.27 13.49
CA PHE A 212 -5.67 -1.89 12.33
C PHE A 212 -6.78 -2.86 12.75
N GLY A 213 -7.82 -3.02 11.92
CA GLY A 213 -8.89 -3.95 12.24
C GLY A 213 -8.56 -5.40 11.88
N ASN A 214 -9.38 -6.32 12.41
CA ASN A 214 -9.22 -7.75 12.19
C ASN A 214 -9.71 -8.21 10.81
N CYS A 215 -9.11 -9.27 10.26
CA CYS A 215 -9.57 -9.87 9.01
C CYS A 215 -10.93 -10.57 9.19
N THR A 216 -11.85 -10.33 8.26
CA THR A 216 -13.14 -11.03 8.15
C THR A 216 -13.31 -11.73 6.80
N ASN A 217 -12.19 -12.05 6.12
CA ASN A 217 -12.14 -12.73 4.82
C ASN A 217 -13.01 -12.07 3.74
N THR A 218 -13.02 -10.74 3.68
CA THR A 218 -13.76 -9.98 2.66
C THR A 218 -13.13 -10.09 1.26
N GLY A 219 -11.82 -10.26 1.17
CA GLY A 219 -11.10 -10.48 -0.10
C GLY A 219 -10.79 -9.24 -0.96
N ALA A 220 -11.41 -8.09 -0.67
CA ALA A 220 -11.14 -6.83 -1.39
C ALA A 220 -9.65 -6.43 -1.41
N CYS A 221 -8.89 -6.81 -0.39
CA CYS A 221 -7.47 -6.49 -0.31
C CYS A 221 -6.61 -7.17 -1.39
N GLU A 222 -6.96 -8.38 -1.85
CA GLU A 222 -6.27 -9.08 -2.95
C GLU A 222 -6.69 -8.49 -4.29
N VAL A 223 -7.98 -8.19 -4.47
CA VAL A 223 -8.54 -7.60 -5.70
C VAL A 223 -7.91 -6.25 -6.02
N GLU A 224 -7.76 -5.38 -5.02
CA GLU A 224 -7.19 -4.04 -5.18
C GLU A 224 -5.66 -4.01 -5.02
N CYS A 225 -5.01 -5.16 -4.87
CA CYS A 225 -3.56 -5.20 -4.73
C CYS A 225 -2.89 -4.94 -6.10
N PRO A 226 -2.10 -3.85 -6.25
CA PRO A 226 -1.42 -3.57 -7.53
C PRO A 226 -0.29 -4.56 -7.83
N LYS A 227 0.07 -5.41 -6.86
CA LYS A 227 1.10 -6.45 -6.99
C LYS A 227 0.53 -7.87 -6.96
N GLY A 228 -0.80 -8.02 -6.94
CA GLY A 228 -1.43 -9.34 -6.96
C GLY A 228 -1.08 -10.22 -5.76
N ILE A 229 -0.84 -9.63 -4.58
CA ILE A 229 -0.52 -10.38 -3.36
C ILE A 229 -1.73 -11.23 -2.97
N SER A 230 -1.54 -12.55 -2.94
CA SER A 230 -2.65 -13.47 -2.69
C SER A 230 -3.03 -13.61 -1.22
N LEU A 231 -4.33 -13.87 -0.97
CA LEU A 231 -4.87 -14.24 0.35
C LEU A 231 -4.28 -15.54 0.90
N GLU A 232 -3.64 -16.38 0.08
CA GLU A 232 -2.91 -17.55 0.57
C GLU A 232 -1.84 -17.19 1.61
N ASN A 233 -1.26 -15.99 1.51
CA ASN A 233 -0.33 -15.46 2.50
C ASN A 233 -0.99 -15.29 3.87
N ILE A 234 -2.24 -14.79 3.92
CA ILE A 234 -3.01 -14.67 5.16
C ILE A 234 -3.25 -16.07 5.75
N ALA A 235 -3.64 -17.04 4.94
CA ALA A 235 -3.82 -18.41 5.40
C ALA A 235 -2.53 -19.02 5.97
N ARG A 236 -1.37 -18.74 5.36
CA ARG A 236 -0.06 -19.17 5.85
C ARG A 236 0.28 -18.51 7.18
N MET A 237 0.17 -17.19 7.27
CA MET A 237 0.43 -16.44 8.50
C MET A 237 -0.45 -16.92 9.65
N ASN A 238 -1.74 -17.18 9.41
CA ASN A 238 -2.64 -17.68 10.45
C ASN A 238 -2.21 -19.06 10.98
N ARG A 239 -1.67 -19.95 10.13
CA ARG A 239 -1.11 -21.23 10.56
C ARG A 239 0.17 -21.06 11.38
N GLU A 240 1.06 -20.17 10.95
CA GLU A 240 2.28 -19.83 11.69
C GLU A 240 1.94 -19.23 13.06
N TYR A 241 1.00 -18.28 13.11
CA TYR A 241 0.54 -17.64 14.34
C TYR A 241 -0.08 -18.66 15.30
N LEU A 242 -1.01 -19.50 14.83
CA LEU A 242 -1.61 -20.55 15.67
C LEU A 242 -0.56 -21.51 16.24
N SER A 243 0.42 -21.90 15.41
CA SER A 243 1.50 -22.80 15.84
C SER A 243 2.45 -22.13 16.82
N ALA A 244 2.67 -20.82 16.70
CA ALA A 244 3.49 -20.01 17.60
C ALA A 244 2.81 -19.80 18.96
N SER A 245 1.49 -19.55 18.98
CA SER A 245 0.72 -19.24 20.19
C SER A 245 0.52 -20.42 21.16
N ILE A 246 0.84 -21.65 20.74
CA ILE A 246 0.71 -22.87 21.54
C ILE A 246 2.04 -23.47 21.99
N LYS A 247 3.18 -22.85 21.62
CA LYS A 247 4.51 -23.23 22.11
C LYS A 247 4.75 -22.66 23.51
#